data_AF-A0A7C3VCS7-F1
#
_entry.id   AF-A0A7C3VCS7-F1
#
_cell.length_a   1.000
_cell.length_b   1.000
_cell.length_c   1.000
_cell.angle_alpha   90.00
_cell.angle_beta   90.00
_cell.angle_gamma   90.00
#
_symmetry.space_group_name_H-M   'P 1'
#
loop_
_entity.id
_entity.type
_entity.pdbx_description
1 polymer ?
#
loop_
_entity_poly.entity_id
_entity_poly.type
_entity_poly.pdbx_seq_one_letter_code
_entity_poly.pdbx_strand_id
1 'polypeptide(L)'
;MNVEDLKALVQEIVKQACKLKDAHITETNATVNYAAIFAQSQQEYEKLLVAVKQIGKIIKETPTGPLFQINPLATVAGKLQLLKIRAPDKTRPERGDADFTITDYPAFKKTYLSKPGFKLIERQDFEMIELIDLQFNVRAYFSYLPLDQQLGLN
;
A
#
# COMPACT_ATOMS: atom_id res chain seq x y z
N MET A 1 5.72 1.32 20.18
CA MET A 1 5.81 2.12 18.96
C MET A 1 5.03 3.39 19.22
N ASN A 2 5.66 4.54 19.03
CA ASN A 2 5.00 5.83 19.10
C ASN A 2 4.54 6.28 17.69
N VAL A 3 3.95 7.46 17.58
CA VAL A 3 3.45 8.01 16.30
C VAL A 3 4.59 8.28 15.30
N GLU A 4 5.74 8.73 15.76
CA GLU A 4 6.88 9.02 14.88
C GLU A 4 7.52 7.74 14.33
N ASP A 5 7.62 6.70 15.14
CA ASP A 5 8.03 5.36 14.70
C ASP A 5 7.08 4.81 13.63
N LEU A 6 5.76 5.00 13.81
CA LEU A 6 4.74 4.60 12.83
C LEU A 6 4.94 5.35 11.51
N LYS A 7 5.07 6.68 11.55
CA LYS A 7 5.28 7.50 10.36
C LYS A 7 6.55 7.09 9.62
N ALA A 8 7.65 6.88 10.35
CA ALA A 8 8.91 6.43 9.78
C ALA A 8 8.79 5.07 9.09
N LEU A 9 8.08 4.11 9.71
CA LEU A 9 7.80 2.80 9.13
C LEU A 9 6.98 2.92 7.84
N VAL A 10 5.91 3.72 7.83
CA VAL A 10 5.10 3.96 6.63
C VAL A 10 5.94 4.58 5.52
N GLN A 11 6.73 5.60 5.84
CA GLN A 11 7.60 6.26 4.86
C GLN A 11 8.64 5.31 4.28
N GLU A 12 9.23 4.43 5.09
CA GLU A 12 10.18 3.43 4.60
C GLU A 12 9.50 2.36 3.74
N ILE A 13 8.30 1.89 4.09
CA ILE A 13 7.51 0.98 3.24
C ILE A 13 7.24 1.62 1.88
N VAL A 14 6.74 2.85 1.86
CA VAL A 14 6.45 3.57 0.60
C VAL A 14 7.73 3.79 -0.21
N LYS A 15 8.85 4.12 0.45
CA LYS A 15 10.14 4.29 -0.21
C LYS A 15 10.66 2.99 -0.83
N GLN A 16 10.55 1.86 -0.13
CA GLN A 16 10.93 0.55 -0.68
C GLN A 16 10.00 0.14 -1.83
N ALA A 17 8.70 0.41 -1.71
CA ALA A 17 7.74 0.11 -2.76
C ALA A 17 7.94 1.00 -4.00
N CYS A 18 8.39 2.25 -3.80
CA CYS A 18 8.78 3.14 -4.89
C CYS A 18 10.01 2.60 -5.62
N LYS A 19 11.05 2.16 -4.89
CA LYS A 19 12.22 1.51 -5.50
C LYS A 19 11.86 0.24 -6.26
N LEU A 20 10.96 -0.58 -5.71
CA LEU A 20 10.44 -1.77 -6.39
C LEU A 20 9.74 -1.38 -7.69
N LYS A 21 8.81 -0.42 -7.64
CA LYS A 21 8.13 0.12 -8.82
C LYS A 21 9.13 0.60 -9.87
N ASP A 22 10.03 1.50 -9.49
CA ASP A 22 10.99 2.16 -10.40
C ASP A 22 12.00 1.19 -11.02
N ALA A 23 12.23 0.03 -10.41
CA ALA A 23 13.07 -1.02 -10.98
C ALA A 23 12.38 -1.81 -12.11
N HIS A 24 11.05 -1.79 -12.18
CA HIS A 24 10.26 -2.67 -13.05
C HIS A 24 9.37 -1.93 -14.08
N ILE A 25 9.07 -0.65 -13.84
CA ILE A 25 8.22 0.17 -14.72
C ILE A 25 8.86 1.50 -15.10
N THR A 26 8.42 2.09 -16.21
CA THR A 26 8.93 3.38 -16.70
C THR A 26 8.18 4.59 -16.11
N GLU A 27 7.00 4.40 -15.53
CA GLU A 27 6.19 5.48 -14.93
C GLU A 27 6.68 5.79 -13.50
N THR A 28 7.79 6.51 -13.42
CA THR A 28 8.46 6.82 -12.13
C THR A 28 7.71 7.88 -11.31
N ASN A 29 6.87 8.71 -11.95
CA ASN A 29 6.12 9.79 -11.28
C ASN A 29 4.79 9.33 -10.64
N ALA A 30 4.44 8.04 -10.70
CA ALA A 30 3.21 7.54 -10.08
C ALA A 30 3.18 7.81 -8.56
N THR A 31 2.11 8.45 -8.09
CA THR A 31 1.93 8.86 -6.69
C THR A 31 1.33 7.76 -5.84
N VAL A 32 1.70 7.70 -4.57
CA VAL A 32 1.10 6.76 -3.61
C VAL A 32 -0.33 7.16 -3.30
N ASN A 33 -1.24 6.20 -3.38
CA ASN A 33 -2.66 6.35 -3.05
C ASN A 33 -2.98 5.76 -1.67
N TYR A 34 -2.38 4.60 -1.41
CA TYR A 34 -2.66 3.76 -0.25
C TYR A 34 -1.39 3.03 0.17
N ALA A 35 -1.27 2.74 1.46
CA ALA A 35 -0.24 1.84 1.96
C ALA A 35 -0.80 0.92 3.05
N ALA A 36 -0.17 -0.23 3.23
CA ALA A 36 -0.46 -1.15 4.32
C ALA A 36 0.80 -1.51 5.09
N ILE A 37 0.66 -1.67 6.40
CA ILE A 37 1.68 -2.30 7.26
C ILE A 37 1.25 -3.73 7.53
N PHE A 38 2.16 -4.68 7.33
CA PHE A 38 1.96 -6.08 7.70
C PHE A 38 2.63 -6.31 9.04
N ALA A 39 1.83 -6.40 10.10
CA ALA A 39 2.35 -6.69 11.43
C ALA A 39 3.00 -8.07 11.46
N GLN A 40 4.18 -8.18 12.06
CA GLN A 40 4.96 -9.42 12.17
C GLN A 40 4.59 -10.22 13.42
N SER A 41 3.84 -9.61 14.33
CA SER A 41 3.33 -10.26 15.54
C SER A 41 2.06 -9.57 16.03
N GLN A 42 1.29 -10.28 16.84
CA GLN A 42 0.08 -9.73 17.46
C GLN A 42 0.40 -8.52 18.35
N GLN A 43 1.52 -8.57 19.07
CA GLN A 43 1.99 -7.46 19.89
C GLN A 43 2.34 -6.22 19.05
N GLU A 44 2.96 -6.40 17.88
CA GLU A 44 3.23 -5.29 16.97
C GLU A 44 1.93 -4.72 16.41
N TYR A 45 1.00 -5.58 16.00
CA TYR A 45 -0.30 -5.17 15.48
C TYR A 45 -1.04 -4.26 16.47
N GLU A 46 -1.11 -4.63 17.75
CA GLU A 46 -1.75 -3.82 18.79
C GLU A 46 -1.05 -2.48 18.98
N LYS A 47 0.28 -2.45 19.00
CA LYS A 47 1.06 -1.20 19.08
C LYS A 47 0.81 -0.28 17.88
N LEU A 48 0.75 -0.84 16.67
CA LEU A 48 0.44 -0.11 15.45
C LEU A 48 -0.97 0.49 15.50
N LEU A 49 -1.96 -0.29 15.94
CA LEU A 49 -3.34 0.18 16.10
C LEU A 49 -3.44 1.34 17.10
N VAL A 50 -2.73 1.28 18.22
CA VAL A 50 -2.70 2.38 19.20
C VAL A 50 -2.07 3.64 18.61
N ALA A 51 -0.99 3.51 17.84
CA ALA A 51 -0.32 4.65 17.23
C ALA A 51 -1.17 5.28 16.11
N VAL A 52 -1.73 4.50 15.19
CA VAL A 52 -2.48 5.03 14.04
C VAL A 52 -3.77 5.73 14.45
N LYS A 53 -4.43 5.27 15.52
CA LYS A 53 -5.63 5.91 16.10
C LYS A 53 -5.38 7.34 16.61
N GLN A 54 -4.12 7.71 16.86
CA GLN A 54 -3.77 9.07 17.28
C GLN A 54 -3.67 10.04 16.09
N ILE A 55 -3.52 9.54 14.86
CA ILE A 55 -3.32 10.35 13.65
C ILE A 55 -4.39 10.14 12.58
N GLY A 56 -5.39 9.30 12.84
CA GLY A 56 -6.42 8.96 11.88
C GLY A 56 -7.63 8.27 12.49
N LYS A 57 -8.63 8.08 11.64
CA LYS A 57 -9.93 7.47 11.98
C LYS A 57 -10.14 6.23 11.12
N ILE A 58 -10.76 5.21 11.70
CA ILE A 58 -11.16 4.03 10.95
C ILE A 58 -12.28 4.44 10.00
N ILE A 59 -12.10 4.14 8.72
CA ILE A 59 -13.12 4.38 7.67
C ILE A 59 -13.74 3.08 7.17
N LYS A 60 -13.06 1.94 7.36
CA LYS A 60 -13.58 0.62 7.00
C LYS A 60 -12.92 -0.48 7.81
N GLU A 61 -13.72 -1.35 8.40
CA GLU A 61 -13.24 -2.62 8.96
C GLU A 61 -13.10 -3.65 7.84
N THR A 62 -12.03 -4.46 7.89
CA THR A 62 -11.83 -5.55 6.94
C THR A 62 -11.36 -6.81 7.65
N PRO A 63 -11.56 -8.01 7.08
CA PRO A 63 -11.13 -9.27 7.71
C PRO A 63 -9.63 -9.33 8.04
N THR A 64 -8.81 -8.56 7.32
CA THR A 64 -7.35 -8.55 7.51
C THR A 64 -6.86 -7.39 8.39
N GLY A 65 -7.77 -6.56 8.88
CA GLY A 65 -7.46 -5.40 9.72
C GLY A 65 -8.09 -4.09 9.22
N PRO A 66 -8.17 -3.06 10.06
CA PRO A 66 -8.84 -1.81 9.76
C PRO A 66 -8.09 -0.92 8.76
N LEU A 67 -8.85 -0.22 7.94
CA LEU A 67 -8.42 0.87 7.08
C LEU A 67 -8.66 2.22 7.76
N PHE A 68 -7.62 3.04 7.81
CA PHE A 68 -7.65 4.38 8.39
C PHE A 68 -7.54 5.46 7.32
N GLN A 69 -8.31 6.52 7.50
CA GLN A 69 -7.98 7.83 6.94
C GLN A 69 -7.13 8.58 7.95
N ILE A 70 -5.88 8.89 7.58
CA ILE A 70 -4.91 9.58 8.42
C ILE A 70 -4.73 11.03 7.95
N ASN A 71 -4.19 11.87 8.84
CA ASN A 71 -3.67 13.17 8.43
C ASN A 71 -2.61 12.98 7.33
N PRO A 72 -2.58 13.85 6.29
CA PRO A 72 -1.63 13.71 5.18
C PRO A 72 -0.20 13.53 5.65
N LEU A 73 0.41 12.40 5.30
CA LEU A 73 1.80 12.08 5.59
C LEU A 73 2.62 12.25 4.33
N ALA A 74 3.63 13.14 4.36
CA ALA A 74 4.55 13.29 3.24
C ALA A 74 5.42 12.03 3.08
N THR A 75 5.51 11.53 1.85
CA THR A 75 6.36 10.39 1.46
C THR A 75 7.17 10.75 0.22
N VAL A 76 8.07 9.86 -0.20
CA VAL A 76 8.84 10.04 -1.45
C VAL A 76 7.97 9.98 -2.71
N ALA A 77 6.75 9.46 -2.62
CA ALA A 77 5.82 9.29 -3.73
C ALA A 77 4.55 10.15 -3.56
N GLY A 78 4.64 11.26 -2.82
CA GLY A 78 3.50 12.17 -2.56
C GLY A 78 2.91 12.03 -1.16
N LYS A 79 1.74 12.62 -0.95
CA LYS A 79 1.07 12.62 0.37
C LYS A 79 0.19 11.39 0.51
N LEU A 80 0.44 10.58 1.52
CA LEU A 80 -0.38 9.43 1.87
C LEU A 80 -1.49 9.83 2.86
N GLN A 81 -2.72 9.41 2.61
CA GLN A 81 -3.87 9.63 3.51
C GLN A 81 -4.64 8.35 3.86
N LEU A 82 -4.41 7.25 3.15
CA LEU A 82 -5.06 5.96 3.39
C LEU A 82 -4.03 4.95 3.88
N LEU A 83 -4.18 4.49 5.12
CA LEU A 83 -3.26 3.55 5.75
C LEU A 83 -4.03 2.36 6.32
N LYS A 84 -3.65 1.15 5.93
CA LYS A 84 -4.16 -0.07 6.53
C LYS A 84 -3.16 -0.68 7.51
N ILE A 85 -3.66 -1.12 8.65
CA ILE A 85 -2.87 -1.97 9.56
C ILE A 85 -3.40 -3.38 9.42
N ARG A 86 -2.55 -4.30 8.94
CA ARG A 86 -2.94 -5.70 8.77
C ARG A 86 -2.49 -6.56 9.93
N ALA A 87 -3.38 -7.45 10.36
CA ALA A 87 -3.05 -8.48 11.34
C ALA A 87 -1.95 -9.41 10.80
N PRO A 88 -1.18 -10.06 11.68
CA PRO A 88 -0.10 -10.94 11.26
C PRO A 88 -0.59 -12.10 10.39
N ASP A 89 0.10 -12.32 9.28
CA ASP A 89 -0.22 -13.36 8.31
C ASP A 89 1.08 -14.02 7.85
N LYS A 90 1.25 -15.31 8.20
CA LYS A 90 2.47 -16.08 7.86
C LYS A 90 2.67 -16.25 6.35
N THR A 91 1.63 -16.05 5.55
CA THR A 91 1.69 -16.11 4.08
C THR A 91 2.10 -14.78 3.44
N ARG A 92 2.24 -13.73 4.25
CA ARG A 92 2.65 -12.37 3.86
C ARG A 92 3.82 -11.91 4.74
N PRO A 93 5.03 -12.46 4.54
CA PRO A 93 6.20 -12.14 5.36
C PRO A 93 6.74 -10.72 5.11
N GLU A 94 6.26 -10.02 4.07
CA GLU A 94 6.69 -8.66 3.76
C GLU A 94 6.35 -7.69 4.89
N ARG A 95 6.97 -6.50 4.90
CA ARG A 95 6.66 -5.46 5.89
C ARG A 95 5.45 -4.62 5.55
N GLY A 96 5.04 -4.61 4.29
CA GLY A 96 3.90 -3.85 3.84
C GLY A 96 3.77 -3.80 2.33
N ASP A 97 2.85 -2.94 1.90
CA ASP A 97 2.61 -2.65 0.50
C ASP A 97 2.27 -1.18 0.29
N ALA A 98 2.38 -0.74 -0.96
CA ALA A 98 1.86 0.55 -1.40
C ALA A 98 1.15 0.40 -2.76
N ASP A 99 0.04 1.11 -2.93
CA ASP A 99 -0.69 1.25 -4.19
C ASP A 99 -0.31 2.58 -4.85
N PHE A 100 0.06 2.53 -6.13
CA PHE A 100 0.43 3.69 -6.92
C PHE A 100 -0.62 3.97 -7.99
N THR A 101 -1.02 5.23 -8.08
CA THR A 101 -1.94 5.70 -9.12
C THR A 101 -1.21 5.75 -10.47
N ILE A 102 -1.65 4.91 -11.39
CA ILE A 102 -1.17 4.87 -12.78
C ILE A 102 -2.09 5.70 -13.67
N THR A 103 -1.48 6.48 -14.57
CA THR A 103 -2.22 7.41 -15.44
C THR A 103 -3.12 6.68 -16.45
N ASP A 104 -2.59 5.64 -17.10
CA ASP A 104 -3.33 4.82 -18.08
C ASP A 104 -3.18 3.34 -17.70
N TYR A 105 -4.06 2.89 -16.81
CA TYR A 105 -4.04 1.52 -16.32
C TYR A 105 -4.25 0.47 -17.44
N PRO A 106 -5.17 0.64 -18.43
CA PRO A 106 -5.28 -0.30 -19.56
C PRO A 106 -3.97 -0.47 -20.35
N ALA A 107 -3.29 0.63 -20.68
CA ALA A 107 -1.99 0.57 -21.36
C ALA A 107 -0.91 -0.05 -20.47
N PHE A 108 -0.91 0.27 -19.18
CA PHE A 108 -0.01 -0.31 -18.18
C PHE A 108 -0.20 -1.83 -18.10
N LYS A 109 -1.44 -2.31 -17.96
CA LYS A 109 -1.79 -3.73 -17.93
C LYS A 109 -1.26 -4.46 -19.16
N LYS A 110 -1.51 -3.90 -20.36
CA LYS A 110 -1.03 -4.46 -21.63
C LYS A 110 0.51 -4.55 -21.69
N THR A 111 1.20 -3.58 -21.09
CA THR A 111 2.66 -3.46 -21.17
C THR A 111 3.40 -4.33 -20.14
N TYR A 112 2.86 -4.44 -18.92
CA TYR A 112 3.60 -4.99 -17.77
C TYR A 112 3.06 -6.32 -17.27
N LEU A 113 1.77 -6.66 -17.48
CA LEU A 113 1.17 -7.84 -16.84
C LEU A 113 1.85 -9.17 -17.21
N SER A 114 2.42 -9.28 -18.42
CA SER A 114 3.12 -10.49 -18.87
C SER A 114 4.56 -10.59 -18.36
N LYS A 115 5.09 -9.56 -17.68
CA LYS A 115 6.46 -9.55 -17.17
C LYS A 115 6.57 -10.32 -15.84
N PRO A 116 7.76 -10.86 -15.52
CA PRO A 116 7.98 -11.53 -14.24
C PRO A 116 7.65 -10.64 -13.05
N GLY A 117 7.09 -11.24 -11.99
CA GLY A 117 6.72 -10.53 -10.76
C GLY A 117 5.35 -9.85 -10.79
N PHE A 118 4.76 -9.67 -11.99
CA PHE A 118 3.42 -9.09 -12.13
C PHE A 118 2.32 -10.14 -12.07
N LYS A 119 1.22 -9.81 -11.40
CA LYS A 119 0.04 -10.68 -11.31
C LYS A 119 -1.25 -9.87 -11.28
N LEU A 120 -2.23 -10.25 -12.09
CA LEU A 120 -3.58 -9.70 -12.03
C LEU A 120 -4.32 -10.25 -10.81
N ILE A 121 -4.96 -9.37 -10.06
CA ILE A 121 -5.89 -9.70 -8.98
C ILE A 121 -7.25 -9.14 -9.37
N GLU A 122 -8.18 -10.04 -9.65
CA GLU A 122 -9.58 -9.71 -9.91
C GLU A 122 -10.37 -9.73 -8.60
N ARG A 123 -11.13 -8.67 -8.35
CA ARG A 123 -12.12 -8.57 -7.27
C ARG A 123 -13.50 -8.40 -7.89
N GLN A 124 -14.54 -8.50 -7.08
CA GLN A 124 -15.92 -8.41 -7.54
C GLN A 124 -16.21 -7.07 -8.27
N ASP A 125 -15.66 -5.97 -7.73
CA ASP A 125 -16.00 -4.61 -8.20
C ASP A 125 -14.84 -3.87 -8.88
N PHE A 126 -13.63 -4.43 -8.87
CA PHE A 126 -12.45 -3.82 -9.48
C PHE A 126 -11.33 -4.83 -9.69
N GLU A 127 -10.29 -4.43 -10.41
CA GLU A 127 -9.05 -5.18 -10.53
C GLU A 127 -7.84 -4.34 -10.15
N MET A 128 -6.77 -5.03 -9.76
CA MET A 128 -5.47 -4.44 -9.49
C MET A 128 -4.37 -5.36 -10.02
N ILE A 129 -3.20 -4.80 -10.29
CA ILE A 129 -2.00 -5.55 -10.60
C ILE A 129 -1.07 -5.52 -9.39
N GLU A 130 -0.64 -6.70 -8.97
CA GLU A 130 0.40 -6.89 -7.95
C GLU A 130 1.77 -6.97 -8.63
N LEU A 131 2.78 -6.38 -7.99
CA LEU A 131 4.19 -6.55 -8.32
C LEU A 131 4.95 -7.05 -7.08
N ILE A 132 5.67 -8.16 -7.25
CA ILE A 132 6.56 -8.75 -6.25
C ILE A 132 7.94 -9.00 -6.88
N ASP A 133 8.98 -8.70 -6.12
CA ASP A 133 10.36 -9.08 -6.41
C ASP A 133 11.01 -9.53 -5.08
N LEU A 134 11.64 -10.70 -5.07
CA LEU A 134 12.21 -11.32 -3.87
C LEU A 134 13.37 -10.51 -3.27
N GLN A 135 13.92 -9.54 -3.99
CA GLN A 135 14.91 -8.59 -3.48
C GLN A 135 14.31 -7.52 -2.57
N PHE A 136 12.98 -7.39 -2.55
CA PHE A 136 12.26 -6.38 -1.78
C PHE A 136 11.41 -7.02 -0.69
N ASN A 137 11.37 -6.36 0.47
CA ASN A 137 10.57 -6.79 1.61
C ASN A 137 9.19 -6.08 1.65
N VAL A 138 8.67 -5.71 0.48
CA VAL A 138 7.41 -4.99 0.29
C VAL A 138 6.78 -5.41 -1.03
N ARG A 139 5.51 -5.10 -1.21
CA ARG A 139 4.79 -5.26 -2.48
C ARG A 139 4.40 -3.90 -3.06
N ALA A 140 4.22 -3.86 -4.37
CA ALA A 140 3.59 -2.73 -5.03
C ALA A 140 2.27 -3.19 -5.68
N TYR A 141 1.27 -2.31 -5.64
CA TYR A 141 0.00 -2.51 -6.30
C TYR A 141 -0.30 -1.34 -7.24
N PHE A 142 -1.14 -1.62 -8.22
CA PHE A 142 -1.67 -0.64 -9.16
C PHE A 142 -3.14 -0.96 -9.36
N SER A 143 -4.03 -0.16 -8.78
CA SER A 143 -5.48 -0.36 -8.93
C SER A 143 -6.05 0.33 -10.16
N TYR A 144 -6.98 -0.31 -10.88
CA TYR A 144 -7.67 0.32 -12.03
C TYR A 144 -8.47 1.55 -11.59
N LEU A 145 -9.16 1.43 -10.47
CA LEU A 145 -9.80 2.53 -9.77
C LEU A 145 -9.09 2.73 -8.43
N PRO A 146 -8.37 3.84 -8.22
CA PRO A 146 -7.70 4.12 -6.94
C PRO A 146 -8.67 4.10 -5.74
N LEU A 147 -8.16 3.77 -4.55
CA LEU A 147 -9.01 3.49 -3.39
C LEU A 147 -9.71 4.75 -2.85
N ASP A 148 -9.07 5.91 -2.92
CA ASP A 148 -9.68 7.21 -2.61
C ASP A 148 -10.91 7.49 -3.48
N GLN A 149 -10.82 7.23 -4.79
CA GLN A 149 -11.95 7.36 -5.73
C GLN A 149 -13.04 6.34 -5.44
N GLN A 150 -12.69 5.09 -5.13
CA GLN A 150 -13.67 4.07 -4.69
C GLN A 150 -14.43 4.49 -3.44
N LEU A 151 -13.80 5.28 -2.56
CA LEU A 151 -14.38 5.75 -1.30
C LEU A 151 -15.04 7.13 -1.41
N GLY A 152 -14.99 7.79 -2.57
CA GLY A 152 -15.52 9.14 -2.78
C GLY A 152 -14.77 10.23 -2.00
N LEU A 153 -13.48 10.00 -1.72
CA LEU A 153 -12.60 10.92 -1.00
C LEU A 153 -11.80 11.73 -2.04
N ASN A 154 -12.32 12.88 -2.48
CA ASN A 154 -11.61 13.85 -3.33
C ASN A 154 -11.15 15.06 -2.52
#